data_AF-A0A811S253-F1
#
_entry.id   AF-A0A811S253-F1
#
_cell.length_a   1.000
_cell.length_b   1.000
_cell.length_c   1.000
_cell.angle_alpha   90.00
_cell.angle_beta   90.00
_cell.angle_gamma   90.00
#
_symmetry.space_group_name_H-M   'P 1'
#
loop_
_entity.id
_entity.type
_entity.pdbx_description
1 polymer ?
#
loop_
_entity_poly.entity_id
_entity_poly.type
_entity_poly.pdbx_seq_one_letter_code
_entity_poly.pdbx_strand_id
1 'polypeptide(L)'
;MALIDAALAAAEAGARPLLSAAARRAAEWCEKQMEFVLERGKPEKTVAMKVGSDRHAQLEQEVVERVDVAIRSAEELWAVKFMNFIVGTNQLMFEGMTREIPVSFYHPARPPGDVAVPAWRTKHTFEDVLKYFKVTCHTLPRSQEQLLLRYELQEDHSLLEEYRFTYDARWFKDQIQEVLSFWIGSREPKFVAEEERWKCCFCKFVSDCPMIASMPRC
;
A
#
# COMPACT_ATOMS: atom_id res chain seq x y z
N MET A 1 -17.45 -1.01 -5.20
CA MET A 1 -17.58 -2.42 -5.61
C MET A 1 -16.75 -2.70 -6.85
N ALA A 2 -17.03 -2.12 -8.03
CA ALA A 2 -16.26 -2.37 -9.26
C ALA A 2 -14.72 -2.19 -9.18
N LEU A 3 -14.24 -1.25 -8.36
CA LEU A 3 -12.81 -1.03 -8.13
C LEU A 3 -12.10 -2.14 -7.33
N ILE A 4 -12.86 -2.81 -6.47
CA ILE A 4 -12.38 -3.91 -5.64
C ILE A 4 -12.33 -5.17 -6.50
N ASP A 5 -13.40 -5.45 -7.24
CA ASP A 5 -13.52 -6.64 -8.10
C ASP A 5 -12.41 -6.70 -9.18
N ALA A 6 -12.03 -5.55 -9.75
CA ALA A 6 -10.93 -5.44 -10.72
C ALA A 6 -9.55 -5.72 -10.08
N ALA A 7 -9.29 -5.21 -8.87
CA ALA A 7 -8.03 -5.45 -8.16
C ALA A 7 -7.87 -6.91 -7.71
N LEU A 8 -8.98 -7.62 -7.52
CA LEU A 8 -9.02 -9.03 -7.12
C LEU A 8 -8.89 -10.00 -8.30
N ALA A 9 -9.55 -9.73 -9.42
CA ALA A 9 -9.34 -10.48 -10.66
C ALA A 9 -7.86 -10.46 -11.11
N ALA A 10 -7.16 -9.35 -10.84
CA ALA A 10 -5.73 -9.25 -11.07
C ALA A 10 -4.91 -10.17 -10.15
N ALA A 11 -5.19 -10.16 -8.84
CA ALA A 11 -4.47 -11.00 -7.89
C ALA A 11 -4.61 -12.50 -8.20
N GLU A 12 -5.73 -12.93 -8.80
CA GLU A 12 -5.99 -14.32 -9.21
C GLU A 12 -5.38 -14.69 -10.57
N ALA A 13 -5.14 -13.72 -11.47
CA ALA A 13 -4.65 -13.95 -12.84
C ALA A 13 -3.10 -13.99 -12.97
N GLY A 14 -2.37 -14.09 -11.86
CA GLY A 14 -0.91 -13.95 -11.88
C GLY A 14 -0.46 -12.50 -12.09
N ALA A 15 -1.28 -11.52 -11.72
CA ALA A 15 -0.87 -10.12 -11.81
C ALA A 15 0.30 -9.81 -10.87
N ARG A 16 1.01 -8.76 -11.28
CA ARG A 16 2.19 -8.16 -10.63
C ARG A 16 1.95 -8.05 -9.11
N PRO A 17 2.77 -8.70 -8.25
CA PRO A 17 2.41 -8.87 -6.85
C PRO A 17 2.34 -7.54 -6.09
N LEU A 18 1.12 -7.29 -5.57
CA LEU A 18 0.70 -6.43 -4.46
C LEU A 18 1.05 -4.92 -4.49
N LEU A 19 -0.03 -4.15 -4.51
CA LEU A 19 -0.18 -2.70 -4.34
C LEU A 19 0.31 -2.20 -2.96
N SER A 20 1.61 -2.31 -2.65
CA SER A 20 2.17 -1.56 -1.53
C SER A 20 2.21 -0.06 -1.84
N ALA A 21 2.19 0.80 -0.82
CA ALA A 21 2.38 2.24 -1.02
C ALA A 21 3.70 2.53 -1.74
N ALA A 22 4.76 1.76 -1.47
CA ALA A 22 6.04 1.86 -2.16
C ALA A 22 5.95 1.46 -3.64
N ALA A 23 5.23 0.37 -3.95
CA ALA A 23 5.01 -0.07 -5.33
C ALA A 23 4.21 0.99 -6.11
N ARG A 24 3.16 1.57 -5.49
CA ARG A 24 2.39 2.64 -6.10
C ARG A 24 3.26 3.86 -6.40
N ARG A 25 4.01 4.38 -5.43
CA ARG A 25 4.93 5.51 -5.62
C ARG A 25 5.98 5.24 -6.70
N ALA A 26 6.48 4.00 -6.78
CA ALA A 26 7.43 3.64 -7.82
C ALA A 26 6.79 3.57 -9.21
N ALA A 27 5.51 3.18 -9.33
CA ALA A 27 4.77 3.29 -10.58
C ALA A 27 4.47 4.76 -10.95
N GLU A 28 4.13 5.60 -9.97
CA GLU A 28 3.99 7.06 -10.15
C GLU A 28 5.31 7.72 -10.58
N TRP A 29 6.45 7.18 -10.16
CA TRP A 29 7.76 7.63 -10.66
C TRP A 29 7.93 7.32 -12.14
N CYS A 30 7.76 6.06 -12.55
CA CYS A 30 7.74 5.62 -13.94
C CYS A 30 7.18 4.19 -14.06
N GLU A 31 6.05 4.02 -14.73
CA GLU A 31 5.42 2.70 -14.87
C GLU A 31 6.27 1.74 -15.71
N LYS A 32 6.94 2.24 -16.75
CA LYS A 32 7.86 1.42 -17.54
C LYS A 32 9.06 0.93 -16.70
N GLN A 33 9.56 1.76 -15.80
CA GLN A 33 10.59 1.34 -14.85
C GLN A 33 10.05 0.25 -13.91
N MET A 34 8.81 0.41 -13.42
CA MET A 34 8.18 -0.59 -12.56
C MET A 34 8.03 -1.94 -13.29
N GLU A 35 7.66 -1.94 -14.57
CA GLU A 35 7.65 -3.16 -15.37
C GLU A 35 9.02 -3.84 -15.40
N PHE A 36 10.09 -3.11 -15.69
CA PHE A 36 11.43 -3.69 -15.68
C PHE A 36 11.82 -4.27 -14.32
N VAL A 37 11.42 -3.62 -13.23
CA VAL A 37 11.64 -4.14 -11.86
C VAL A 37 10.91 -5.47 -11.63
N LEU A 38 9.71 -5.62 -12.18
CA LEU A 38 8.90 -6.82 -12.02
C LEU A 38 9.43 -7.97 -12.88
N GLU A 39 9.88 -7.68 -14.10
CA GLU A 39 10.41 -8.68 -15.03
C GLU A 39 11.85 -9.10 -14.71
N ARG A 40 12.69 -8.13 -14.36
CA ARG A 40 14.15 -8.30 -14.24
C ARG A 40 14.64 -8.31 -12.79
N GLY A 41 13.75 -8.03 -11.85
CA GLY A 41 14.06 -7.93 -10.43
C GLY A 41 14.40 -6.52 -9.97
N LYS A 42 14.33 -6.33 -8.65
CA LYS A 42 14.62 -5.06 -8.00
C LYS A 42 16.12 -4.74 -8.07
N PRO A 43 16.50 -3.50 -8.41
CA PRO A 43 17.87 -3.04 -8.24
C PRO A 43 18.35 -3.22 -6.80
N GLU A 44 19.66 -3.41 -6.62
CA GLU A 44 20.25 -3.52 -5.30
C GLU A 44 19.98 -2.26 -4.46
N LYS A 45 19.63 -2.45 -3.19
CA LYS A 45 19.42 -1.33 -2.26
C LYS A 45 20.74 -0.57 -2.06
N THR A 46 20.70 0.74 -2.23
CA THR A 46 21.84 1.61 -1.91
C THR A 46 22.10 1.64 -0.40
N VAL A 47 23.29 2.09 0.01
CA VAL A 47 23.63 2.30 1.42
C VAL A 47 22.60 3.21 2.10
N ALA A 48 22.24 4.32 1.45
CA ALA A 48 21.22 5.24 1.96
C ALA A 48 19.85 4.58 2.12
N MET A 49 19.43 3.73 1.18
CA MET A 49 18.16 2.99 1.30
C MET A 49 18.18 1.98 2.44
N LYS A 50 19.32 1.32 2.71
CA LYS A 50 19.48 0.39 3.84
C LYS A 50 19.36 1.17 5.16
N VAL A 51 20.13 2.26 5.31
CA VAL A 51 20.07 3.15 6.48
C VAL A 51 18.65 3.69 6.72
N GLY A 52 17.96 4.14 5.66
CA GLY A 52 16.57 4.59 5.77
C GLY A 52 15.61 3.48 6.19
N SER A 53 15.78 2.26 5.67
CA SER A 53 14.95 1.10 6.07
C SER A 53 15.15 0.77 7.56
N ASP A 54 16.40 0.78 8.02
CA ASP A 54 16.73 0.47 9.42
C ASP A 54 16.18 1.54 10.37
N ARG A 55 16.27 2.82 9.98
CA ARG A 55 15.67 3.92 10.78
C ARG A 55 14.16 3.81 10.85
N HIS A 56 13.48 3.50 9.73
CA HIS A 56 12.03 3.26 9.73
C HIS A 56 11.65 2.12 10.69
N ALA A 57 12.38 1.01 10.66
CA ALA A 57 12.13 -0.13 11.54
C ALA A 57 12.32 0.21 13.03
N GLN A 58 13.36 0.98 13.37
CA GLN A 58 13.58 1.46 14.74
C GLN A 58 12.44 2.37 15.20
N LEU A 59 12.04 3.33 14.37
CA LEU A 59 10.96 4.27 14.67
C LEU A 59 9.60 3.58 14.86
N GLU A 60 9.36 2.47 14.16
CA GLU A 60 8.16 1.66 14.33
C GLU A 60 8.18 0.91 15.67
N GLN A 61 9.34 0.37 16.08
CA GLN A 61 9.50 -0.32 17.37
C GLN A 61 9.31 0.61 18.59
N GLU A 62 9.47 1.93 18.42
CA GLU A 62 9.18 2.92 19.46
C GLU A 62 7.69 2.97 19.84
N VAL A 63 6.79 2.56 18.93
CA VAL A 63 5.33 2.67 19.11
C VAL A 63 4.60 1.33 19.02
N VAL A 64 5.19 0.30 18.44
CA VAL A 64 4.56 -1.02 18.24
C VAL A 64 5.54 -2.12 18.61
N GLU A 65 5.12 -3.02 19.50
CA GLU A 65 5.83 -4.27 19.74
C GLU A 65 5.49 -5.28 18.63
N ARG A 66 6.52 -5.77 17.93
CA ARG A 66 6.35 -6.83 16.93
C ARG A 66 6.39 -8.19 17.60
N VAL A 67 5.34 -8.96 17.40
CA VAL A 67 5.22 -10.34 17.89
C VAL A 67 5.29 -11.30 16.72
N ASP A 68 6.19 -12.28 16.81
CA ASP A 68 6.28 -13.35 15.81
C ASP A 68 5.09 -14.30 15.95
N VAL A 69 4.27 -14.36 14.90
CA VAL A 69 3.10 -15.23 14.83
C VAL A 69 3.37 -16.31 13.78
N ALA A 70 3.35 -17.58 14.20
CA ALA A 70 3.45 -18.71 13.29
C ALA A 70 2.15 -18.85 12.48
N ILE A 71 2.23 -18.67 11.16
CA ILE A 71 1.09 -18.74 10.24
C ILE A 71 1.04 -20.14 9.60
N ARG A 72 -0.09 -20.82 9.76
CA ARG A 72 -0.30 -22.21 9.34
C ARG A 72 -1.31 -22.35 8.20
N SER A 73 -2.11 -21.31 7.97
CA SER A 73 -3.11 -21.29 6.89
C SER A 73 -3.27 -19.90 6.27
N ALA A 74 -3.97 -19.83 5.14
CA ALA A 74 -4.30 -18.56 4.50
C ALA A 74 -5.24 -17.72 5.38
N GLU A 75 -6.17 -18.34 6.11
CA GLU A 75 -7.07 -17.70 7.04
C GLU A 75 -6.30 -17.07 8.20
N GLU A 76 -5.29 -17.75 8.75
CA GLU A 76 -4.42 -17.20 9.79
C GLU A 76 -3.62 -15.99 9.27
N LEU A 77 -3.11 -16.04 8.04
CA LEU A 77 -2.44 -14.90 7.41
C LEU A 77 -3.37 -13.68 7.32
N TRP A 78 -4.63 -13.88 6.91
CA TRP A 78 -5.62 -12.82 6.84
C TRP A 78 -6.01 -12.29 8.23
N ALA A 79 -6.18 -13.18 9.22
CA ALA A 79 -6.45 -12.80 10.60
C ALA A 79 -5.35 -11.86 11.13
N VAL A 80 -4.07 -12.21 10.92
CA VAL A 80 -2.94 -11.36 11.31
C VAL A 80 -3.00 -10.00 10.62
N LYS A 81 -3.33 -9.94 9.32
CA LYS A 81 -3.48 -8.66 8.60
C LYS A 81 -4.59 -7.78 9.18
N PHE A 82 -5.75 -8.35 9.53
CA PHE A 82 -6.84 -7.59 10.16
C PHE A 82 -6.45 -7.12 11.54
N MET A 83 -5.79 -7.97 12.34
CA MET A 83 -5.32 -7.59 13.67
C MET A 83 -4.32 -6.44 13.60
N ASN A 84 -3.38 -6.46 12.65
CA ASN A 84 -2.43 -5.35 12.48
C ASN A 84 -3.14 -4.04 12.10
N PHE A 85 -4.16 -4.09 11.24
CA PHE A 85 -4.97 -2.91 10.92
C PHE A 85 -5.73 -2.39 12.15
N ILE A 86 -6.35 -3.29 12.90
CA ILE A 86 -7.10 -2.98 14.12
C ILE A 86 -6.19 -2.30 15.14
N VAL A 87 -5.02 -2.86 15.39
CA VAL A 87 -4.04 -2.31 16.34
C VAL A 87 -3.59 -0.93 15.89
N GLY A 88 -3.16 -0.77 14.63
CA GLY A 88 -2.74 0.54 14.12
C GLY A 88 -3.85 1.60 14.16
N THR A 89 -5.09 1.20 13.87
CA THR A 89 -6.25 2.10 13.98
C THR A 89 -6.52 2.51 15.42
N ASN A 90 -6.48 1.55 16.35
CA ASN A 90 -6.69 1.84 17.77
C ASN A 90 -5.58 2.75 18.32
N GLN A 91 -4.32 2.51 17.96
CA GLN A 91 -3.21 3.41 18.32
C GLN A 91 -3.45 4.83 17.82
N LEU A 92 -3.82 4.98 16.55
CA LEU A 92 -4.14 6.31 16.01
C LEU A 92 -5.28 6.99 16.78
N MET A 93 -6.34 6.25 17.11
CA MET A 93 -7.54 6.80 17.75
C MET A 93 -7.35 7.10 19.24
N PHE A 94 -6.60 6.28 19.97
CA PHE A 94 -6.47 6.38 21.43
C PHE A 94 -5.15 6.99 21.89
N GLU A 95 -4.06 6.82 21.13
CA GLU A 95 -2.73 7.35 21.44
C GLU A 95 -2.36 8.55 20.56
N GLY A 96 -3.12 8.81 19.49
CA GLY A 96 -2.94 9.95 18.60
C GLY A 96 -1.87 9.77 17.52
N MET A 97 -1.22 8.60 17.48
CA MET A 97 -0.12 8.33 16.56
C MET A 97 -0.06 6.85 16.17
N THR A 98 0.24 6.58 14.90
CA THR A 98 0.70 5.27 14.43
C THR A 98 1.61 5.49 13.22
N ARG A 99 2.68 4.69 13.09
CA ARG A 99 3.68 4.89 12.02
C ARG A 99 3.28 4.22 10.71
N GLU A 100 2.66 3.03 10.79
CA GLU A 100 2.19 2.29 9.63
C GLU A 100 0.83 1.65 9.92
N ILE A 101 -0.17 1.91 9.07
CA ILE A 101 -1.44 1.19 9.07
C ILE A 101 -1.50 0.33 7.81
N PRO A 102 -1.53 -1.01 7.94
CA PRO A 102 -1.66 -1.87 6.77
C PRO A 102 -3.07 -1.80 6.19
N VAL A 103 -3.21 -1.26 4.99
CA VAL A 103 -4.49 -1.25 4.28
C VAL A 103 -4.69 -2.59 3.60
N SER A 104 -5.61 -3.40 4.11
CA SER A 104 -5.98 -4.70 3.52
C SER A 104 -7.44 -4.69 3.07
N PHE A 105 -7.70 -5.13 1.85
CA PHE A 105 -9.05 -5.32 1.32
C PHE A 105 -9.41 -6.80 1.39
N TYR A 106 -10.46 -7.14 2.15
CA TYR A 106 -11.02 -8.48 2.15
C TYR A 106 -11.97 -8.66 0.96
N HIS A 107 -11.81 -9.75 0.22
CA HIS A 107 -12.85 -10.25 -0.67
C HIS A 107 -13.56 -11.44 -0.02
N PRO A 108 -14.89 -11.41 0.11
CA PRO A 108 -15.64 -12.58 0.52
C PRO A 108 -15.76 -13.58 -0.65
N ALA A 109 -14.66 -14.21 -1.04
CA ALA A 109 -14.76 -15.48 -1.77
C ALA A 109 -15.12 -16.55 -0.72
N ARG A 110 -16.39 -16.95 -0.72
CA ARG A 110 -16.95 -17.98 0.17
C ARG A 110 -16.18 -19.30 0.01
N PRO A 111 -15.59 -19.90 1.06
CA PRO A 111 -15.13 -21.28 0.96
C PRO A 111 -16.34 -22.22 0.86
N PRO A 112 -16.32 -23.24 -0.03
CA PRO A 112 -17.31 -24.29 -0.02
C PRO A 112 -17.03 -25.24 1.14
N GLY A 113 -17.97 -25.35 2.07
CA GLY A 113 -18.03 -26.45 3.04
C GLY A 113 -18.03 -26.00 4.50
N ASP A 114 -19.10 -26.34 5.20
CA ASP A 114 -19.21 -26.21 6.66
C ASP A 114 -18.22 -27.18 7.34
N VAL A 115 -17.44 -26.69 8.30
CA VAL A 115 -16.64 -27.52 9.19
C VAL A 115 -17.03 -27.22 10.63
N ALA A 116 -17.61 -28.21 11.31
CA ALA A 116 -17.94 -28.15 12.72
C ALA A 116 -16.68 -28.27 13.60
N VAL A 117 -16.56 -27.44 14.63
CA VAL A 117 -15.49 -27.52 15.64
C VAL A 117 -16.09 -27.59 17.06
N PRO A 118 -15.54 -28.39 17.99
CA PRO A 118 -16.17 -28.63 19.29
C PRO A 118 -15.93 -27.51 20.30
N ALA A 119 -16.89 -27.38 21.21
CA ALA A 119 -17.06 -26.28 22.14
C ALA A 119 -16.22 -26.43 23.41
N TRP A 120 -15.08 -25.75 23.49
CA TRP A 120 -14.58 -25.14 24.74
C TRP A 120 -13.32 -24.29 24.51
N ARG A 121 -13.20 -23.23 25.33
CA ARG A 121 -12.16 -22.18 25.41
C ARG A 121 -12.46 -20.96 24.50
N THR A 122 -12.47 -19.76 25.07
CA THR A 122 -12.72 -18.46 24.39
C THR A 122 -11.68 -18.26 23.29
N LYS A 123 -11.99 -18.78 22.10
CA LYS A 123 -11.22 -18.59 20.88
C LYS A 123 -12.01 -17.62 20.03
N HIS A 124 -11.45 -16.45 19.79
CA HIS A 124 -11.93 -15.60 18.72
C HIS A 124 -11.75 -16.37 17.40
N THR A 125 -12.84 -16.59 16.70
CA THR A 125 -12.84 -17.15 15.35
C THR A 125 -12.40 -16.09 14.35
N PHE A 126 -12.03 -16.51 13.13
CA PHE A 126 -11.81 -15.56 12.04
C PHE A 126 -13.02 -14.63 11.82
N GLU A 127 -14.23 -15.14 12.02
CA GLU A 127 -15.47 -14.35 11.95
C GLU A 127 -15.52 -13.27 13.05
N ASP A 128 -15.07 -13.57 14.27
CA ASP A 128 -14.97 -12.59 15.35
C ASP A 128 -13.96 -11.48 15.01
N VAL A 129 -12.81 -11.84 14.41
CA VAL A 129 -11.81 -10.87 13.93
C VAL A 129 -12.38 -9.99 12.83
N LEU A 130 -13.10 -10.57 11.86
CA LEU A 130 -13.77 -9.81 10.80
C LEU A 130 -14.87 -8.89 11.35
N LYS A 131 -15.62 -9.34 12.34
CA LYS A 131 -16.65 -8.53 13.01
C LYS A 131 -16.00 -7.35 13.72
N TYR A 132 -14.91 -7.58 14.44
CA TYR A 132 -14.17 -6.52 15.11
C TYR A 132 -13.60 -5.53 14.10
N PHE A 133 -12.93 -6.02 13.04
CA PHE A 133 -12.43 -5.19 11.94
C PHE A 133 -13.52 -4.30 11.36
N LYS A 134 -14.70 -4.87 11.05
CA LYS A 134 -15.85 -4.09 10.57
C LYS A 134 -16.24 -3.00 11.57
N VAL A 135 -16.37 -3.34 12.85
CA VAL A 135 -16.71 -2.34 13.89
C VAL A 135 -15.66 -1.23 13.94
N THR A 136 -14.38 -1.57 13.98
CA THR A 136 -13.27 -0.60 13.97
C THR A 136 -13.32 0.32 12.74
N CYS A 137 -13.60 -0.22 11.56
CA CYS A 137 -13.77 0.60 10.35
C CYS A 137 -14.94 1.60 10.48
N HIS A 138 -16.01 1.25 11.19
CA HIS A 138 -17.15 2.14 11.42
C HIS A 138 -16.92 3.16 12.54
N THR A 139 -15.94 2.94 13.43
CA THR A 139 -15.56 3.93 14.47
C THR A 139 -14.62 5.00 13.94
N LEU A 140 -14.04 4.82 12.75
CA LEU A 140 -13.22 5.83 12.10
C LEU A 140 -14.08 7.06 11.75
N PRO A 141 -13.58 8.29 12.01
CA PRO A 141 -14.30 9.49 11.63
C PRO A 141 -14.47 9.54 10.11
N ARG A 142 -15.60 10.11 9.65
CA ARG A 142 -15.78 10.38 8.23
C ARG A 142 -14.69 11.34 7.77
N SER A 143 -14.08 11.04 6.62
CA SER A 143 -13.19 11.98 5.94
C SER A 143 -13.93 13.28 5.69
N GLN A 144 -13.26 14.40 5.96
CA GLN A 144 -13.75 15.72 5.62
C GLN A 144 -13.64 15.95 4.11
N GLU A 145 -14.45 16.86 3.58
CA GLU A 145 -14.34 17.30 2.19
C GLU A 145 -13.16 18.23 1.96
N GLN A 146 -12.62 18.87 3.01
CA GLN A 146 -11.34 19.57 2.95
C GLN A 146 -10.26 18.73 3.60
N LEU A 147 -9.19 18.49 2.87
CA LEU A 147 -8.00 17.79 3.32
C LEU A 147 -6.89 18.79 3.61
N LEU A 148 -6.10 18.46 4.62
CA LEU A 148 -4.96 19.23 5.08
C LEU A 148 -3.70 18.38 4.92
N LEU A 149 -2.73 18.89 4.17
CA LEU A 149 -1.38 18.35 4.12
C LEU A 149 -0.45 19.30 4.85
N ARG A 150 0.11 18.83 5.97
CA ARG A 150 1.03 19.59 6.81
C ARG A 150 2.41 18.94 6.78
N TYR A 151 3.42 19.69 6.38
CA TYR A 151 4.81 19.28 6.44
C TYR A 151 5.41 19.85 7.72
N GLU A 152 5.91 18.97 8.57
CA GLU A 152 6.56 19.33 9.84
C GLU A 152 7.98 18.78 9.85
N LEU A 153 8.91 19.55 10.40
CA LEU A 153 10.26 19.08 10.63
C LEU A 153 10.23 18.01 11.73
N GLN A 154 10.83 16.85 11.48
CA GLN A 154 10.80 15.73 12.42
C GLN A 154 11.51 16.03 13.75
N GLU A 155 12.51 16.91 13.75
CA GLU A 155 13.35 17.20 14.93
C GLU A 155 12.59 17.95 16.03
N ASP A 156 11.83 18.98 15.67
CA ASP A 156 11.20 19.91 16.61
C ASP A 156 9.70 20.12 16.36
N HIS A 157 9.12 19.42 15.38
CA HIS A 157 7.74 19.57 14.92
C HIS A 157 7.41 20.99 14.41
N SER A 158 8.44 21.77 14.04
CA SER A 158 8.22 23.08 13.43
C SER A 158 7.50 22.93 12.10
N LEU A 159 6.53 23.81 11.87
CA LEU A 159 5.76 23.83 10.64
C LEU A 159 6.64 24.31 9.49
N LEU A 160 6.82 23.46 8.49
CA LEU A 160 7.51 23.81 7.24
C LEU A 160 6.50 24.41 6.25
N GLU A 161 5.40 23.70 6.01
CA GLU A 161 4.40 24.12 5.04
C GLU A 161 3.03 23.49 5.27
N GLU A 162 1.98 24.16 4.80
CA GLU A 162 0.59 23.71 4.91
C GLU A 162 -0.17 23.92 3.59
N TYR A 163 -0.85 22.87 3.12
CA TYR A 163 -1.70 22.90 1.93
C TYR A 163 -3.12 22.44 2.26
N ARG A 164 -4.10 23.22 1.80
CA ARG A 164 -5.53 22.91 1.93
C ARG A 164 -6.11 22.66 0.55
N PHE A 165 -6.80 21.53 0.39
CA PHE A 165 -7.43 21.17 -0.87
C PHE A 165 -8.74 20.42 -0.63
N THR A 166 -9.66 20.53 -1.58
CA THR A 166 -10.93 19.80 -1.53
C THR A 166 -10.75 18.37 -2.03
N TYR A 167 -11.33 17.41 -1.32
CA TYR A 167 -11.42 16.03 -1.74
C TYR A 167 -12.35 15.90 -2.94
N ASP A 168 -11.79 15.56 -4.09
CA ASP A 168 -12.55 15.20 -5.28
C ASP A 168 -12.64 13.68 -5.39
N ALA A 169 -13.81 13.14 -5.05
CA ALA A 169 -14.07 11.71 -5.09
C ALA A 169 -14.02 11.13 -6.51
N ARG A 170 -14.35 11.92 -7.54
CA ARG A 170 -14.32 11.46 -8.93
C ARG A 170 -12.87 11.38 -9.40
N TRP A 171 -12.13 12.47 -9.23
CA TRP A 171 -10.70 12.50 -9.54
C TRP A 171 -9.95 11.38 -8.82
N PHE A 172 -10.17 11.21 -7.51
CA PHE A 172 -9.53 10.14 -6.74
C PHE A 172 -9.85 8.76 -7.32
N LYS A 173 -11.13 8.51 -7.62
CA LYS A 173 -11.56 7.23 -8.21
C LYS A 173 -10.89 6.99 -9.57
N ASP A 174 -10.83 8.00 -10.42
CA ASP A 174 -10.22 7.93 -11.74
C ASP A 174 -8.72 7.65 -11.63
N GLN A 175 -8.01 8.31 -10.72
CA GLN A 175 -6.60 8.04 -10.42
C GLN A 175 -6.36 6.60 -9.95
N ILE A 176 -7.20 6.09 -9.04
CA ILE A 176 -7.11 4.69 -8.60
C ILE A 176 -7.37 3.73 -9.76
N GLN A 177 -8.38 3.99 -10.61
CA GLN A 177 -8.67 3.16 -11.78
C GLN A 177 -7.52 3.14 -12.77
N GLU A 178 -6.91 4.29 -13.04
CA GLU A 178 -5.77 4.43 -13.93
C GLU A 178 -4.55 3.65 -13.43
N VAL A 179 -4.23 3.76 -12.14
CA VAL A 179 -3.15 2.98 -11.51
C VAL A 179 -3.47 1.49 -11.58
N LEU A 180 -4.68 1.08 -11.19
CA LEU A 180 -5.06 -0.33 -11.20
C LEU A 180 -5.00 -0.92 -12.60
N SER A 181 -5.45 -0.20 -13.63
CA SER A 181 -5.41 -0.69 -15.02
C SER A 181 -3.99 -1.12 -15.46
N PHE A 182 -2.95 -0.48 -14.94
CA PHE A 182 -1.56 -0.92 -15.11
C PHE A 182 -1.25 -2.18 -14.30
N TRP A 183 -1.57 -2.20 -13.00
CA TRP A 183 -1.27 -3.33 -12.12
C TRP A 183 -1.97 -4.63 -12.51
N ILE A 184 -3.20 -4.51 -13.04
CA ILE A 184 -3.99 -5.64 -13.53
C ILE A 184 -3.58 -6.07 -14.95
N GLY A 185 -2.68 -5.33 -15.60
CA GLY A 185 -2.22 -5.60 -16.95
C GLY A 185 -3.26 -5.31 -18.06
N SER A 186 -4.31 -4.54 -17.77
CA SER A 186 -5.31 -4.17 -18.78
C SER A 186 -4.82 -3.09 -19.75
N ARG A 187 -3.65 -2.49 -19.49
CA ARG A 187 -2.96 -1.57 -20.38
C ARG A 187 -1.44 -1.69 -20.25
N GLU A 188 -0.76 -1.25 -21.29
CA GLU A 188 0.70 -1.09 -21.28
C GLU A 188 1.17 -0.02 -20.29
N PRO A 189 2.40 -0.13 -19.74
CA PRO A 189 3.02 0.92 -18.95
C PRO A 189 3.19 2.21 -19.75
N LYS A 190 2.96 3.32 -19.07
CA LYS A 190 3.33 4.64 -19.57
C LYS A 190 4.81 4.90 -19.32
N PHE A 191 5.38 5.68 -20.23
CA PHE A 191 6.66 6.33 -19.97
C PHE A 191 6.43 7.64 -19.23
N VAL A 192 7.49 8.22 -18.69
CA VAL A 192 7.42 9.55 -18.05
C VAL A 192 6.95 10.61 -19.05
N ALA A 193 6.22 11.62 -18.58
CA ALA A 193 5.86 12.76 -19.41
C ALA A 193 7.13 13.54 -19.83
N GLU A 194 7.01 14.42 -20.83
CA GLU A 194 8.17 15.14 -21.38
C GLU A 194 8.86 16.03 -20.32
N GLU A 195 8.06 16.72 -19.53
CA GLU A 195 8.43 17.54 -18.39
C GLU A 195 9.08 16.75 -17.24
N GLU A 196 8.84 15.43 -17.19
CA GLU A 196 9.37 14.54 -16.15
C GLU A 196 10.56 13.69 -16.65
N ARG A 197 11.06 13.94 -17.85
CA ARG A 197 12.19 13.19 -18.44
C ARG A 197 13.46 13.22 -17.57
N TRP A 198 13.61 14.22 -16.71
CA TRP A 198 14.70 14.30 -15.74
C TRP A 198 14.76 13.06 -14.81
N LYS A 199 13.62 12.38 -14.57
CA LYS A 199 13.57 11.12 -13.80
C LYS A 199 14.40 10.01 -14.46
N CYS A 200 14.57 10.03 -15.78
CA CYS A 200 15.37 9.06 -16.52
C CYS A 200 16.86 9.11 -16.15
N CYS A 201 17.38 10.27 -15.71
CA CYS A 201 18.77 10.42 -15.25
C CYS A 201 19.08 9.57 -14.01
N PHE A 202 18.05 9.14 -13.28
CA PHE A 202 18.16 8.30 -12.09
C PHE A 202 17.67 6.85 -12.34
N CYS A 203 17.21 6.54 -13.55
CA CYS A 203 16.67 5.23 -13.90
C CYS A 203 17.80 4.24 -14.21
N LYS A 204 17.86 3.13 -13.45
CA LYS A 204 18.85 2.05 -13.66
C LYS A 204 18.64 1.25 -14.95
N PHE A 205 17.46 1.35 -15.56
CA PHE A 205 17.10 0.66 -16.79
C PHE A 205 17.15 1.57 -18.02
N VAL A 206 17.67 2.79 -17.88
CA VAL A 206 17.65 3.79 -18.94
C VAL A 206 18.28 3.26 -20.22
N SER A 207 19.43 2.56 -20.14
CA SER A 207 20.16 2.00 -21.30
C SER A 207 19.33 1.12 -22.22
N ASP A 208 18.37 0.39 -21.65
CA ASP A 208 17.53 -0.57 -22.36
C ASP A 208 16.12 -0.03 -22.60
N CYS A 209 15.86 1.21 -22.20
CA CYS A 209 14.55 1.83 -22.28
C CYS A 209 14.28 2.31 -23.72
N PRO A 210 13.18 1.86 -24.37
CA PRO A 210 12.83 2.29 -25.72
C PRO A 210 12.66 3.81 -25.86
N MET A 211 12.42 4.52 -24.75
CA MET A 211 12.32 5.97 -24.72
C MET A 211 13.62 6.70 -25.10
N ILE A 212 14.80 6.08 -24.95
CA ILE A 212 16.07 6.71 -25.37
C ILE A 212 16.09 6.95 -26.88
N ALA A 213 15.46 6.08 -27.68
CA ALA A 213 15.43 6.22 -29.14
C ALA A 213 14.72 7.51 -29.61
N SER A 214 13.98 8.18 -28.72
CA SER A 214 13.27 9.45 -28.97
C SER A 214 13.84 10.65 -28.19
N MET A 215 15.08 10.57 -27.68
CA MET A 215 15.74 11.66 -26.95
C MET A 215 17.00 12.20 -27.68
N PRO A 216 17.20 13.53 -27.79
CA PRO A 216 18.55 14.07 -27.91
C PRO A 216 19.30 13.77 -26.60
N ARG A 217 20.57 13.37 -26.69
CA ARG A 217 21.39 13.07 -25.51
C ARG A 217 21.39 14.29 -24.57
N CYS A 218 21.02 14.09 -23.30
CA CYS A 218 21.27 15.06 -22.24
C CYS A 218 22.78 15.25 -22.04
#